data_AF-A0A367HYT8-F1
#
_entry.id   AF-A0A367HYT8-F1
#
_cell.length_a   1.000
_cell.length_b   1.000
_cell.length_c   1.000
_cell.angle_alpha   90.00
_cell.angle_beta   90.00
_cell.angle_gamma   90.00
#
_symmetry.space_group_name_H-M   'P 1'
#
loop_
_entity.id
_entity.type
_entity.pdbx_description
1 polymer ?
#
loop_
_entity_poly.entity_id
_entity_poly.type
_entity_poly.pdbx_seq_one_letter_code
_entity_poly.pdbx_strand_id
1 'polypeptide(L)'
;MLRELVPPAEKVEQALIAVDVDYLTVYGPDMKAWSKGVRGEYLELAASRRRVVRESHPAHPRKSSAGRRRRHQKQLAWRIGRLVPGARIVLVTPVLGADGNDRLVVTVARNAWGKRILLRTDAQRQVVHWLQGAFPEADWTQAQTWRADTNEVTPWDPPHALRRWGW
;
A
#
# COMPACT_ATOMS: atom_id res chain seq x y z
N MET A 1 17.46 -0.17 25.67
CA MET A 1 18.01 0.60 24.53
C MET A 1 18.27 -0.37 23.39
N LEU A 2 17.29 -0.56 22.49
CA LEU A 2 17.43 -1.32 21.24
C LEU A 2 16.66 -0.52 20.19
N ARG A 3 17.30 0.55 19.69
CA ARG A 3 16.79 1.40 18.62
C ARG A 3 17.68 1.20 17.41
N GLU A 4 17.30 0.22 16.63
CA GLU A 4 17.34 0.13 15.17
C GLU A 4 16.81 -1.27 14.82
N LEU A 5 16.37 -1.48 13.57
CA LEU A 5 16.10 -2.77 12.89
C LEU A 5 14.81 -2.76 12.06
N VAL A 6 14.39 -1.61 11.53
CA VAL A 6 13.69 -1.59 10.25
C VAL A 6 14.54 -0.78 9.29
N PRO A 7 15.15 -1.40 8.26
CA PRO A 7 15.92 -0.65 7.29
C PRO A 7 15.00 0.42 6.66
N PRO A 8 15.45 1.67 6.51
CA PRO A 8 14.69 2.69 5.80
C PRO A 8 14.31 2.18 4.40
N ALA A 9 13.13 2.55 3.93
CA ALA A 9 12.57 2.04 2.67
C ALA A 9 13.54 2.16 1.48
N GLU A 10 14.32 3.24 1.46
CA GLU A 10 15.39 3.49 0.48
C GLU A 10 16.47 2.40 0.49
N LYS A 11 16.87 1.88 1.66
CA LYS A 11 17.83 0.78 1.76
C LYS A 11 17.24 -0.55 1.29
N VAL A 12 15.94 -0.76 1.48
CA VAL A 12 15.24 -1.95 0.95
C VAL A 12 15.13 -1.86 -0.56
N GLU A 13 14.80 -0.69 -1.10
CA GLU A 13 14.73 -0.43 -2.54
C GLU A 13 16.09 -0.60 -3.21
N GLN A 14 17.16 -0.02 -2.65
CA GLN A 14 18.53 -0.23 -3.14
C GLN A 14 18.94 -1.72 -3.11
N ALA A 15 18.55 -2.45 -2.07
CA ALA A 15 18.83 -3.88 -1.97
C ALA A 15 18.05 -4.70 -3.00
N LEU A 16 16.81 -4.32 -3.34
CA LEU A 16 16.04 -4.97 -4.38
C LEU A 16 16.60 -4.65 -5.77
N ILE A 17 16.97 -3.39 -6.03
CA ILE A 17 17.61 -2.99 -7.28
C ILE A 17 18.91 -3.77 -7.50
N ALA A 18 19.72 -3.97 -6.45
CA ALA A 18 20.94 -4.77 -6.56
C ALA A 18 20.64 -6.24 -6.94
N VAL A 19 19.64 -6.86 -6.32
CA VAL A 19 19.22 -8.23 -6.67
C VAL A 19 18.69 -8.31 -8.10
N ASP A 20 17.91 -7.31 -8.53
CA ASP A 20 17.40 -7.24 -9.90
C ASP A 20 18.56 -7.09 -10.90
N VAL A 21 19.51 -6.20 -10.65
CA VAL A 21 20.69 -5.99 -11.51
C VAL A 21 21.53 -7.25 -11.62
N ASP A 22 21.81 -7.94 -10.51
CA ASP A 22 22.62 -9.17 -10.51
C ASP A 22 21.96 -10.27 -11.35
N TYR A 23 20.66 -10.51 -11.17
CA TYR A 23 19.95 -11.54 -11.91
C TYR A 23 19.73 -11.19 -13.39
N LEU A 24 19.42 -9.93 -13.71
CA LEU A 24 19.26 -9.48 -15.09
C LEU A 24 20.59 -9.54 -15.86
N THR A 25 21.71 -9.29 -15.18
CA THR A 25 23.05 -9.38 -15.78
C THR A 25 23.42 -10.82 -16.13
N VAL A 26 23.05 -11.78 -15.28
CA VAL A 26 23.43 -13.19 -15.46
C VAL A 26 22.45 -13.96 -16.36
N TYR A 27 21.15 -13.70 -16.24
CA TYR A 27 20.10 -14.49 -16.90
C TYR A 27 19.33 -13.73 -17.98
N GLY A 28 19.68 -12.47 -18.21
CA GLY A 28 19.06 -11.61 -19.21
C GLY A 28 17.73 -11.01 -18.76
N PRO A 29 17.19 -10.05 -19.53
CA PRO A 29 16.05 -9.24 -19.13
C PRO A 29 14.71 -9.97 -19.16
N ASP A 30 14.61 -11.07 -19.91
CA ASP A 30 13.37 -11.84 -20.01
C ASP A 30 13.29 -12.91 -18.92
N MET A 31 12.63 -12.56 -17.81
CA MET A 31 12.39 -13.45 -16.68
C MET A 31 11.61 -14.72 -17.06
N LYS A 32 10.83 -14.70 -18.16
CA LYS A 32 10.09 -15.88 -18.64
C LYS A 32 11.00 -16.91 -19.29
N ALA A 33 12.16 -16.48 -19.80
CA ALA A 33 13.20 -17.35 -20.35
C ALA A 33 14.06 -18.01 -19.25
N TRP A 34 13.99 -17.53 -18.00
CA TRP A 34 14.77 -18.10 -16.90
C TRP A 34 14.29 -19.50 -16.54
N SER A 35 15.22 -20.35 -16.11
CA SER A 35 14.87 -21.68 -15.59
C SER A 35 13.99 -21.55 -14.34
N LYS A 36 13.13 -22.54 -14.11
CA LYS A 36 12.19 -22.54 -12.98
C LYS A 36 12.88 -22.41 -11.62
N GLY A 37 14.08 -23.02 -11.47
CA GLY A 37 14.87 -22.95 -10.25
C GLY A 37 15.41 -21.54 -9.97
N VAL A 38 16.02 -20.93 -10.99
CA VAL A 38 16.59 -19.56 -10.90
C VAL A 38 15.50 -18.53 -10.63
N ARG A 39 14.34 -18.67 -11.29
CA ARG A 39 13.19 -17.80 -11.05
C ARG A 39 12.63 -17.95 -9.64
N GLY A 40 12.57 -19.18 -9.12
CA GLY A 40 12.14 -19.45 -7.75
C GLY A 40 13.07 -18.80 -6.73
N GLU A 41 14.37 -18.99 -6.89
CA GLU A 41 15.41 -18.44 -6.02
C GLU A 41 15.41 -16.90 -6.02
N TYR A 42 15.31 -16.28 -7.21
CA TYR A 42 15.18 -14.82 -7.34
C TYR A 42 13.95 -14.28 -6.59
N LEU A 43 12.79 -14.92 -6.76
CA LEU A 43 11.57 -14.49 -6.10
C LEU A 43 11.63 -14.68 -4.58
N GLU A 44 12.31 -15.73 -4.10
CA GLU A 44 12.53 -15.98 -2.69
C GLU A 44 13.52 -14.99 -2.07
N LEU A 45 14.60 -14.64 -2.78
CA LEU A 45 15.54 -13.59 -2.39
C LEU A 45 14.87 -12.21 -2.36
N ALA A 46 14.08 -11.87 -3.38
CA ALA A 46 13.31 -10.63 -3.41
C ALA A 46 12.26 -10.60 -2.28
N ALA A 47 11.59 -11.72 -2.00
CA ALA A 47 10.59 -11.83 -0.93
C ALA A 47 11.21 -11.74 0.47
N SER A 48 12.34 -12.42 0.70
CA SER A 48 13.07 -12.38 1.98
C SER A 48 13.64 -10.99 2.27
N ARG A 49 14.10 -10.27 1.25
CA ARG A 49 14.57 -8.88 1.35
C ARG A 49 13.43 -7.87 1.55
N ARG A 50 12.20 -8.21 1.14
CA ARG A 50 10.97 -7.45 1.40
C ARG A 50 10.38 -7.69 2.79
N ARG A 51 10.98 -8.57 3.61
CA ARG A 51 10.44 -8.98 4.91
C ARG A 51 10.59 -7.87 5.95
N VAL A 52 9.56 -7.02 6.06
CA VAL A 52 9.29 -6.21 7.26
C VAL A 52 8.38 -7.02 8.18
N VAL A 53 8.71 -7.04 9.47
CA VAL A 53 8.05 -7.81 10.54
C VAL A 53 6.51 -7.77 10.46
N ARG A 54 5.91 -8.98 10.46
CA ARG A 54 4.46 -9.27 10.50
C ARG A 54 3.80 -8.70 11.75
N GLU A 55 2.54 -8.32 11.65
CA GLU A 55 1.65 -8.40 12.81
C GLU A 55 0.29 -8.98 12.43
N SER A 56 -0.13 -9.93 13.27
CA SER A 56 -1.29 -10.79 13.16
C SER A 56 -2.50 -10.15 13.84
N HIS A 57 -3.25 -9.31 13.14
CA HIS A 57 -4.62 -8.97 13.57
C HIS A 57 -5.52 -8.67 12.37
N PRO A 58 -6.72 -9.29 12.29
CA PRO A 58 -7.71 -8.89 11.30
C PRO A 58 -8.18 -7.46 11.65
N ALA A 59 -7.90 -6.52 10.75
CA ALA A 59 -8.30 -5.12 10.86
C ALA A 59 -9.80 -4.92 10.59
N HIS A 60 -10.69 -5.74 11.16
CA HIS A 60 -12.13 -5.53 11.04
C HIS A 60 -12.61 -4.59 12.13
N PRO A 61 -13.16 -3.41 11.79
CA PRO A 61 -13.74 -2.50 12.78
C PRO A 61 -15.01 -3.13 13.38
N ARG A 62 -15.11 -3.22 14.71
CA ARG A 62 -16.37 -3.56 15.42
C ARG A 62 -17.48 -2.57 15.03
N LYS A 63 -18.71 -3.05 14.81
CA LYS A 63 -19.92 -2.24 14.50
C LYS A 63 -20.01 -1.05 15.46
N SER A 64 -19.65 0.14 14.98
CA SER A 64 -19.82 1.39 15.70
C SER A 64 -21.22 1.95 15.47
N SER A 65 -21.78 2.65 16.46
CA SER A 65 -23.08 3.33 16.33
C SER A 65 -23.02 4.41 15.25
N ALA A 66 -24.17 4.70 14.61
CA ALA A 66 -24.25 5.65 13.49
C ALA A 66 -23.65 7.03 13.83
N GLY A 67 -23.84 7.52 15.05
CA GLY A 67 -23.25 8.78 15.51
C GLY A 67 -21.73 8.77 15.56
N ARG A 68 -21.12 7.65 15.94
CA ARG A 68 -19.65 7.49 15.97
C ARG A 68 -19.07 7.47 14.55
N ARG A 69 -19.74 6.81 13.60
CA ARG A 69 -19.35 6.80 12.18
C ARG A 69 -19.38 8.20 11.57
N ARG A 70 -20.47 8.94 11.77
CA ARG A 70 -20.61 10.33 11.31
C ARG A 70 -19.49 11.21 11.87
N ARG A 71 -19.14 11.05 13.16
CA ARG A 71 -18.02 11.79 13.77
C ARG A 71 -16.67 11.39 13.17
N HIS A 72 -16.44 10.09 12.94
CA HIS A 72 -15.22 9.60 12.32
C HIS A 72 -15.05 10.16 10.91
N GLN A 73 -16.10 10.09 10.08
CA GLN A 73 -16.11 10.68 8.74
C GLN A 73 -15.83 12.19 8.80
N LYS A 74 -16.55 12.96 9.62
CA LYS A 74 -16.33 14.42 9.74
C LYS A 74 -14.90 14.80 10.12
N GLN A 75 -14.21 13.98 10.92
CA GLN A 75 -12.85 14.25 11.37
C GLN A 75 -11.77 13.67 10.45
N LEU A 76 -12.14 12.84 9.48
CA LEU A 76 -11.21 12.03 8.71
C LEU A 76 -10.21 12.89 7.92
N ALA A 77 -10.70 13.86 7.15
CA ALA A 77 -9.84 14.76 6.37
C ALA A 77 -8.83 15.51 7.26
N TRP A 78 -9.27 15.99 8.43
CA TRP A 78 -8.37 16.63 9.40
C TRP A 78 -7.33 15.66 9.96
N ARG A 79 -7.72 14.43 10.32
CA ARG A 79 -6.80 13.41 10.85
C ARG A 79 -5.76 13.00 9.79
N ILE A 80 -6.20 12.74 8.57
CA ILE A 80 -5.30 12.43 7.45
C ILE A 80 -4.39 13.62 7.18
N GLY A 81 -4.92 14.85 7.16
CA GLY A 81 -4.11 16.06 6.95
C GLY A 81 -3.03 16.29 8.03
N ARG A 82 -3.27 15.87 9.28
CA ARG A 82 -2.25 15.92 10.35
C ARG A 82 -1.14 14.89 10.15
N LEU A 83 -1.48 13.69 9.67
CA LEU A 83 -0.52 12.62 9.48
C LEU A 83 0.21 12.71 8.14
N VAL A 84 -0.46 13.25 7.13
CA VAL A 84 -0.01 13.38 5.75
C VAL A 84 -0.31 14.80 5.25
N PRO A 85 0.50 15.79 5.64
CA PRO A 85 0.27 17.17 5.24
C PRO A 85 0.22 17.32 3.71
N GLY A 86 -0.80 18.01 3.23
CA GLY A 86 -1.00 18.27 1.80
C GLY A 86 -1.63 17.13 0.99
N ALA A 87 -1.97 15.99 1.61
CA ALA A 87 -2.71 14.93 0.93
C ALA A 87 -4.10 15.41 0.50
N ARG A 88 -4.39 15.25 -0.79
CA ARG A 88 -5.71 15.49 -1.39
C ARG A 88 -6.37 14.21 -1.87
N ILE A 89 -5.58 13.22 -2.25
CA ILE A 89 -6.04 11.92 -2.71
C ILE A 89 -5.25 10.85 -1.97
N VAL A 90 -5.94 9.81 -1.51
CA VAL A 90 -5.31 8.60 -0.98
C VAL A 90 -5.86 7.40 -1.74
N LEU A 91 -4.99 6.71 -2.46
CA LEU A 91 -5.28 5.43 -3.10
C LEU A 91 -4.90 4.30 -2.14
N VAL A 92 -5.83 3.40 -1.90
CA VAL A 92 -5.67 2.20 -1.08
C VAL A 92 -5.83 1.00 -1.99
N THR A 93 -4.79 0.21 -2.19
CA THR A 93 -4.79 -0.95 -3.08
C THR A 93 -4.51 -2.21 -2.29
N PRO A 94 -5.46 -3.17 -2.25
CA PRO A 94 -5.18 -4.50 -1.71
C PRO A 94 -4.24 -5.24 -2.66
N VAL A 95 -3.19 -5.83 -2.11
CA VAL A 95 -2.22 -6.64 -2.84
C VAL A 95 -2.17 -8.01 -2.17
N LEU A 96 -2.27 -9.07 -2.97
CA LEU A 96 -2.09 -10.42 -2.47
C LEU A 96 -0.64 -10.59 -2.00
N GLY A 97 -0.48 -11.00 -0.75
CA GLY A 97 0.79 -11.43 -0.19
C GLY A 97 1.26 -12.72 -0.86
N ALA A 98 2.54 -13.02 -0.72
CA ALA A 98 3.19 -14.17 -1.35
C ALA A 98 2.50 -15.52 -1.04
N ASP A 99 1.90 -15.63 0.15
CA ASP A 99 1.21 -16.85 0.60
C ASP A 99 -0.20 -16.99 0.01
N GLY A 100 -0.66 -16.04 -0.83
CA GLY A 100 -2.01 -16.00 -1.43
C GLY A 100 -3.15 -15.73 -0.44
N ASN A 101 -2.90 -15.90 0.86
CA ASN A 101 -3.88 -15.81 1.94
C ASN A 101 -3.83 -14.47 2.70
N ASP A 102 -2.68 -13.77 2.69
CA ASP A 102 -2.55 -12.47 3.36
C ASP A 102 -2.83 -11.34 2.35
N ARG A 103 -3.71 -10.39 2.69
CA ARG A 103 -3.91 -9.17 1.90
C ARG A 103 -3.09 -8.04 2.50
N LEU A 104 -2.03 -7.64 1.81
CA LEU A 104 -1.29 -6.42 2.10
C LEU A 104 -2.09 -5.22 1.57
N VAL A 105 -1.97 -4.07 2.22
CA VAL A 105 -2.62 -2.84 1.76
C VAL A 105 -1.55 -1.82 1.45
N VAL A 106 -1.41 -1.48 0.17
CA VAL A 106 -0.51 -0.42 -0.29
C VAL A 106 -1.27 0.89 -0.31
N THR A 107 -0.70 1.92 0.30
CA THR A 107 -1.29 3.26 0.36
C THR A 107 -0.44 4.26 -0.38
N VAL A 108 -1.04 5.00 -1.31
CA VAL A 108 -0.38 6.08 -2.05
C VAL A 108 -1.15 7.37 -1.81
N ALA A 109 -0.52 8.33 -1.10
CA ALA A 109 -1.04 9.68 -0.97
C ALA A 109 -0.51 10.57 -2.09
N ARG A 110 -1.36 11.48 -2.59
CA ARG A 110 -1.01 12.51 -3.57
C ARG A 110 -1.51 13.87 -3.11
N ASN A 111 -0.77 14.92 -3.44
CA ASN A 111 -1.19 16.30 -3.21
C ASN A 111 -2.09 16.83 -4.34
N ALA A 112 -2.46 18.12 -4.27
CA ALA A 112 -3.34 18.78 -5.24
C ALA A 112 -2.78 18.77 -6.67
N TRP A 113 -1.46 18.70 -6.83
CA TRP A 113 -0.78 18.64 -8.13
C TRP A 113 -0.53 17.20 -8.62
N GLY A 114 -1.08 16.20 -7.92
CA GLY A 114 -0.90 14.79 -8.26
C GLY A 114 0.47 14.20 -7.88
N LYS A 115 1.36 14.98 -7.25
CA LYS A 115 2.66 14.52 -6.78
C LYS A 115 2.49 13.57 -5.60
N ARG A 116 3.20 12.44 -5.63
CA ARG A 116 3.20 11.44 -4.57
C ARG A 116 3.81 12.01 -3.29
N ILE A 117 3.16 11.72 -2.16
CA ILE A 117 3.66 12.00 -0.82
C ILE A 117 4.13 10.66 -0.24
N LEU A 118 5.39 10.61 0.20
CA LEU A 118 5.92 9.42 0.84
C LEU A 118 5.28 9.25 2.22
N LEU A 119 4.63 8.11 2.44
CA LEU A 119 4.04 7.75 3.71
C LEU A 119 4.96 6.78 4.45
N ARG A 120 5.26 7.08 5.71
CA ARG A 120 5.87 6.10 6.61
C ARG A 120 4.93 4.92 6.81
N THR A 121 5.47 3.73 7.07
CA THR A 121 4.68 2.48 7.19
C THR A 121 3.60 2.55 8.28
N ASP A 122 3.90 3.18 9.41
CA ASP A 122 2.94 3.45 10.49
C ASP A 122 1.81 4.38 10.03
N ALA A 123 2.15 5.43 9.29
CA ALA A 123 1.18 6.34 8.72
C ALA A 123 0.25 5.66 7.69
N GLN A 124 0.79 4.76 6.85
CA GLN A 124 -0.01 3.97 5.91
C GLN A 124 -1.05 3.12 6.65
N ARG A 125 -0.61 2.32 7.64
CA ARG A 125 -1.51 1.47 8.44
C ARG A 125 -2.59 2.29 9.13
N GLN A 126 -2.22 3.43 9.72
CA GLN A 126 -3.14 4.29 10.43
C GLN A 126 -4.18 4.92 9.51
N VAL A 127 -3.78 5.37 8.31
CA VAL A 127 -4.67 5.93 7.28
C VAL A 127 -5.66 4.88 6.80
N VAL A 128 -5.18 3.66 6.47
CA VAL A 128 -6.04 2.55 6.06
C VAL A 128 -7.06 2.21 7.15
N HIS A 129 -6.61 2.10 8.40
CA HIS A 129 -7.48 1.83 9.54
C HIS A 129 -8.57 2.91 9.69
N TRP A 130 -8.21 4.18 9.57
CA TRP A 130 -9.19 5.28 9.63
C TRP A 130 -10.18 5.23 8.47
N LEU A 131 -9.72 4.95 7.26
CA LEU A 131 -10.56 4.85 6.07
C LEU A 131 -11.54 3.68 6.18
N GLN A 132 -11.07 2.49 6.53
CA GLN A 132 -11.92 1.31 6.76
C GLN A 132 -12.93 1.53 7.88
N GLY A 133 -12.53 2.23 8.96
CA GLY A 133 -13.43 2.57 10.06
C GLY A 133 -14.46 3.66 9.72
N ALA A 134 -14.13 4.56 8.79
CA ALA A 134 -15.02 5.63 8.33
C ALA A 134 -15.98 5.16 7.23
N PHE A 135 -15.56 4.24 6.36
CA PHE A 135 -16.35 3.69 5.26
C PHE A 135 -16.39 2.15 5.34
N PRO A 136 -17.12 1.60 6.33
CA PRO A 136 -17.20 0.15 6.51
C PRO A 136 -17.96 -0.57 5.38
N GLU A 137 -18.70 0.16 4.55
CA GLU A 137 -19.48 -0.36 3.42
C GLU A 137 -18.67 -0.38 2.11
N ALA A 138 -17.48 0.22 2.08
CA ALA A 138 -16.62 0.18 0.90
C ALA A 138 -16.02 -1.22 0.70
N ASP A 139 -15.90 -1.64 -0.57
CA ASP A 139 -15.27 -2.90 -0.91
C ASP A 139 -13.74 -2.80 -0.85
N TRP A 140 -13.18 -3.06 0.32
CA TRP A 140 -11.73 -3.07 0.55
C TRP A 140 -11.00 -4.27 -0.08
N THR A 141 -11.72 -5.14 -0.80
CA THR A 141 -11.12 -6.19 -1.63
C THR A 141 -10.67 -5.67 -3.00
N GLN A 142 -11.10 -4.45 -3.36
CA GLN A 142 -10.71 -3.73 -4.57
C GLN A 142 -9.92 -2.47 -4.22
N ALA A 143 -9.26 -1.88 -5.23
CA ALA A 143 -8.61 -0.60 -5.06
C ALA A 143 -9.65 0.50 -4.80
N GLN A 144 -9.41 1.33 -3.78
CA GLN A 144 -10.31 2.38 -3.31
C GLN A 144 -9.58 3.73 -3.29
N THR A 145 -10.29 4.80 -3.63
CA THR A 145 -9.77 6.17 -3.64
C THR A 145 -10.55 7.04 -2.71
N TRP A 146 -9.85 7.59 -1.73
CA TRP A 146 -10.38 8.64 -0.87
C TRP A 146 -9.97 10.02 -1.39
N ARG A 147 -10.90 10.98 -1.35
CA ARG A 147 -10.66 12.38 -1.71
C ARG A 147 -10.90 13.32 -0.54
N ALA A 148 -10.00 14.27 -0.33
CA ALA A 148 -10.04 15.16 0.83
C ALA A 148 -11.07 16.29 0.72
N ASP A 149 -11.47 16.66 -0.50
CA ASP A 149 -12.44 17.71 -0.81
C ASP A 149 -13.88 17.26 -0.57
N THR A 150 -14.24 16.09 -1.07
CA THR A 150 -15.58 15.49 -0.85
C THR A 150 -15.64 14.66 0.42
N ASN A 151 -14.48 14.21 0.91
CA ASN A 151 -14.37 13.25 2.02
C ASN A 151 -15.16 11.97 1.75
N GLU A 152 -15.04 11.46 0.53
CA GLU A 152 -15.69 10.24 0.06
C GLU A 152 -14.67 9.20 -0.35
N VAL A 153 -15.07 7.93 -0.29
CA VAL A 153 -14.34 6.79 -0.87
C VAL A 153 -15.11 6.30 -2.07
N THR A 154 -14.43 6.21 -3.21
CA THR A 154 -14.96 5.62 -4.44
C THR A 154 -14.07 4.47 -4.88
N PRO A 155 -14.60 3.45 -5.57
CA PRO A 155 -13.78 2.49 -6.30
C PRO A 155 -12.75 3.23 -7.15
N TRP A 156 -11.54 2.70 -7.23
CA TRP A 156 -10.52 3.27 -8.10
C TRP A 156 -10.95 3.12 -9.55
N ASP A 157 -11.18 4.25 -10.22
CA ASP A 157 -11.31 4.30 -11.66
C ASP A 157 -9.99 4.82 -12.24
N PRO A 158 -9.16 3.95 -12.85
CA PRO A 158 -7.91 4.38 -13.44
C PRO A 158 -8.21 5.37 -14.58
N PRO A 159 -7.46 6.48 -14.69
CA PRO A 159 -7.58 7.37 -15.84
C PRO A 159 -7.43 6.57 -17.13
N HIS A 160 -8.22 6.91 -18.16
CA HIS A 160 -8.33 6.18 -19.43
C HIS A 160 -6.98 5.79 -20.07
N ALA A 161 -5.90 6.55 -19.83
CA ALA A 161 -4.55 6.24 -20.30
C ALA A 161 -3.96 4.92 -19.73
N LEU A 162 -4.38 4.50 -18.53
CA LEU A 162 -3.93 3.25 -17.89
C LEU A 162 -4.78 2.04 -18.30
N ARG A 163 -6.00 2.24 -18.83
CA ARG A 163 -6.84 1.13 -19.36
C ARG A 163 -6.23 0.45 -20.58
N ARG A 164 -5.34 1.13 -21.33
CA ARG A 164 -4.63 0.54 -22.49
C ARG A 164 -3.60 -0.52 -22.12
N TRP A 165 -3.18 -0.59 -20.86
CA TRP A 165 -2.07 -1.46 -20.43
C TRP A 165 -2.52 -2.63 -19.54
N GLY A 166 -3.82 -2.97 -19.56
CA GLY A 166 -4.33 -4.25 -19.06
C GLY A 166 -3.95 -4.57 -17.60
N TRP A 167 -4.27 -3.65 -16.69
CA TRP A 167 -4.39 -3.95 -15.27
C TRP A 167 -5.82 -4.35 -14.94
#